data_AF-A0A4V3K5T6-F1
#
_entry.id   AF-A0A4V3K5T6-F1
#
_cell.length_a   1.000
_cell.length_b   1.000
_cell.length_c   1.000
_cell.angle_alpha   90.00
_cell.angle_beta   90.00
_cell.angle_gamma   90.00
#
_symmetry.space_group_name_H-M   'P 1'
#
loop_
_entity.id
_entity.type
_entity.pdbx_description
1 polymer ?
#
loop_
_entity_poly.entity_id
_entity_poly.type
_entity_poly.pdbx_seq_one_letter_code
_entity_poly.pdbx_strand_id
1 'polypeptide(L)'
;DEGGSRKKDQLPRYLSLADELERAQKLLPIVFGHNDLLPANILDDGQRLWLIDFEYAGFNTAMFDLAGVASNAGMSDDESFAFMTAYFMKEP
;
A
#
# COMPACT_ATOMS: atom_id res chain seq x y z
N ASP A 1 28.93 15.64 9.51
CA ASP A 1 28.51 14.83 8.35
C ASP A 1 27.20 14.14 8.67
N GLU A 2 26.10 14.76 8.28
CA GLU A 2 24.77 14.47 8.81
C GLU A 2 24.28 13.06 8.45
N GLY A 3 23.72 12.36 9.45
CA GLY A 3 22.93 11.14 9.29
C GLY A 3 23.46 9.90 10.02
N GLY A 4 24.78 9.67 10.07
CA GLY A 4 25.41 8.58 10.84
C GLY A 4 24.82 7.16 10.67
N SER A 5 24.03 6.92 9.62
CA SER A 5 23.21 5.71 9.51
C SER A 5 24.09 4.48 9.29
N ARG A 6 23.78 3.40 10.03
CA ARG A 6 24.38 2.06 9.83
C ARG A 6 24.13 1.47 8.44
N LYS A 7 23.28 2.09 7.62
CA LYS A 7 22.93 1.69 6.26
C LYS A 7 23.55 2.58 5.17
N LYS A 8 24.48 3.48 5.52
CA LYS A 8 25.06 4.46 4.59
C LYS A 8 25.71 3.80 3.37
N ASP A 9 26.37 2.66 3.56
CA ASP A 9 26.97 1.84 2.52
C ASP A 9 25.94 1.25 1.52
N GLN A 10 24.69 1.07 1.97
CA GLN A 10 23.59 0.55 1.15
C GLN A 10 22.88 1.63 0.33
N LEU A 11 23.15 2.92 0.58
CA LEU A 11 22.45 4.02 -0.07
C LEU A 11 22.50 3.94 -1.61
N PRO A 12 23.64 3.66 -2.26
CA PRO A 12 23.68 3.52 -3.72
C PRO A 12 22.75 2.40 -4.24
N ARG A 13 22.65 1.28 -3.50
CA ARG A 13 21.76 0.16 -3.85
C ARG A 13 20.30 0.57 -3.74
N TYR A 14 19.93 1.29 -2.68
CA TYR A 14 18.55 1.76 -2.49
C TYR A 14 18.13 2.76 -3.55
N LEU A 15 19.03 3.67 -3.96
CA LEU A 15 18.75 4.60 -5.05
C LEU A 15 18.54 3.86 -6.39
N SER A 16 19.39 2.89 -6.70
CA SER A 16 19.21 2.07 -7.92
C SER A 16 17.90 1.29 -7.90
N LEU A 17 17.48 0.77 -6.74
CA LEU A 17 16.22 0.06 -6.60
C LEU A 17 15.01 1.02 -6.72
N ALA A 18 15.11 2.22 -6.15
CA ALA A 18 14.09 3.24 -6.27
C ALA A 18 13.89 3.63 -7.75
N ASP A 19 14.98 3.86 -8.50
CA ASP A 19 14.93 4.16 -9.93
C ASP A 19 14.26 3.02 -10.74
N GLU A 20 14.54 1.76 -10.39
CA GLU A 20 13.93 0.60 -11.04
C GLU A 20 12.42 0.53 -10.79
N LEU A 21 12.00 0.72 -9.54
CA LEU A 21 10.60 0.72 -9.15
C LEU A 21 9.83 1.89 -9.76
N GLU A 22 10.42 3.09 -9.79
CA GLU A 22 9.84 4.26 -10.44
C GLU A 22 9.62 4.02 -11.95
N ARG A 23 10.57 3.38 -12.64
CA ARG A 23 10.42 3.03 -14.06
C ARG A 23 9.40 1.93 -14.30
N ALA A 24 9.24 0.99 -13.37
CA ALA A 24 8.26 -0.08 -13.47
C ALA A 24 6.83 0.39 -13.21
N GLN A 25 6.66 1.56 -12.56
CA GLN A 25 5.37 2.08 -12.17
C GLN A 25 4.53 2.44 -13.41
N LYS A 26 3.32 1.87 -13.48
CA LYS A 26 2.33 2.22 -14.50
C LYS A 26 1.56 3.47 -14.07
N LEU A 27 1.15 4.27 -15.04
CA LEU A 27 0.18 5.34 -14.80
C LEU A 27 -1.15 4.72 -14.35
N LEU A 28 -1.56 5.07 -13.14
CA LEU A 28 -2.82 4.66 -12.55
C LEU A 28 -3.69 5.89 -12.26
N PRO A 29 -5.02 5.74 -12.25
CA PRO A 29 -5.91 6.81 -11.84
C PRO A 29 -5.57 7.30 -10.43
N ILE A 30 -5.54 8.63 -10.27
CA ILE A 30 -5.47 9.26 -8.96
C ILE A 30 -6.87 9.22 -8.34
N VAL A 31 -6.94 8.73 -7.11
CA VAL A 31 -8.14 8.63 -6.27
C VAL A 31 -7.84 9.20 -4.89
N PHE A 32 -8.90 9.47 -4.12
CA PHE A 32 -8.74 9.77 -2.71
C PHE A 32 -8.57 8.46 -1.93
N GLY A 33 -7.37 8.22 -1.41
CA GLY A 33 -7.01 7.05 -0.62
C GLY A 33 -6.89 7.38 0.86
N HIS A 34 -6.91 6.34 1.69
CA HIS A 34 -6.69 6.45 3.13
C HIS A 34 -5.20 6.62 3.47
N ASN A 35 -4.32 6.03 2.68
CA ASN A 35 -2.86 5.98 2.81
C ASN A 35 -2.32 5.34 4.11
N ASP A 36 -3.19 4.81 4.97
CA ASP A 36 -2.82 4.13 6.21
C ASP A 36 -3.84 3.04 6.58
N LEU A 37 -4.18 2.20 5.59
CA LEU A 37 -5.24 1.19 5.73
C LEU A 37 -4.73 -0.07 6.47
N LEU A 38 -4.37 0.09 7.74
CA LEU A 38 -3.98 -1.01 8.63
C LEU A 38 -5.21 -1.82 9.06
N PRO A 39 -5.08 -3.12 9.40
CA PRO A 39 -6.19 -3.90 9.95
C PRO A 39 -6.84 -3.24 11.18
N ALA A 40 -6.06 -2.53 12.00
CA ALA A 40 -6.57 -1.80 13.17
C ALA A 40 -7.49 -0.63 12.82
N ASN A 41 -7.41 -0.11 11.59
CA ASN A 41 -8.21 1.01 11.09
C ASN A 41 -9.48 0.54 10.36
N ILE A 42 -9.75 -0.77 10.37
CA ILE A 42 -10.94 -1.38 9.77
C ILE A 42 -11.80 -1.96 10.90
N LEU A 43 -13.02 -1.47 11.05
CA LEU A 43 -13.98 -2.00 12.02
C LEU A 43 -15.08 -2.74 11.27
N ASP A 44 -15.35 -3.99 11.67
CA ASP A 44 -16.48 -4.77 11.18
C ASP A 44 -17.60 -4.78 12.22
N ASP A 45 -18.77 -4.22 11.87
CA ASP A 45 -19.95 -4.24 12.73
C ASP A 45 -20.90 -5.41 12.45
N GLY A 46 -20.52 -6.32 11.54
CA GLY A 46 -21.29 -7.45 11.06
C GLY A 46 -22.28 -7.13 9.94
N GLN A 47 -22.44 -5.86 9.56
CA GLN A 47 -23.28 -5.41 8.44
C GLN A 47 -22.47 -4.67 7.37
N ARG A 48 -21.41 -3.96 7.78
CA ARG A 48 -20.49 -3.25 6.91
C ARG A 48 -19.14 -3.06 7.58
N LEU A 49 -18.17 -2.71 6.74
CA LEU A 49 -16.87 -2.23 7.18
C LEU A 49 -16.92 -0.71 7.37
N TRP A 50 -16.34 -0.25 8.47
CA TRP A 50 -16.02 1.14 8.74
C TRP A 50 -14.52 1.34 8.67
N LEU A 51 -14.10 2.46 8.09
CA LEU A 51 -12.72 2.91 8.09
C LEU A 51 -12.60 4.09 9.05
N ILE A 52 -11.50 4.15 9.80
CA ILE A 52 -11.21 5.20 10.78
C ILE A 52 -9.77 5.68 10.61
N ASP A 53 -9.44 6.83 11.22
CA ASP A 53 -8.08 7.38 11.25
C ASP A 53 -7.56 7.89 9.89
N PHE A 54 -8.26 8.88 9.33
CA PHE A 54 -7.96 9.48 8.03
C PHE A 54 -6.88 10.57 8.07
N GLU A 55 -6.01 10.61 9.09
CA GLU A 55 -5.03 11.71 9.21
C GLU A 55 -4.00 11.75 8.07
N TYR A 56 -3.71 10.59 7.46
CA TYR A 56 -2.85 10.47 6.27
C TYR A 56 -3.60 10.45 4.94
N ALA A 57 -4.93 10.57 4.96
CA ALA A 57 -5.75 10.46 3.75
C ALA A 57 -5.42 11.56 2.73
N GLY A 58 -5.46 11.21 1.44
CA GLY A 58 -5.05 12.12 0.39
C GLY A 58 -5.09 11.51 -1.01
N PHE A 59 -4.75 12.31 -2.01
CA PHE A 59 -4.72 11.87 -3.40
C PHE A 59 -3.51 10.98 -3.69
N ASN A 60 -3.78 9.75 -4.09
CA ASN A 60 -2.79 8.75 -4.45
C ASN A 60 -3.38 7.77 -5.47
N THR A 61 -2.73 6.64 -5.73
CA THR A 61 -3.31 5.55 -6.52
C THR A 61 -3.99 4.53 -5.60
N ALA A 62 -5.09 3.92 -6.04
CA ALA A 62 -5.78 2.88 -5.26
C ALA A 62 -4.86 1.71 -4.87
N MET A 63 -3.87 1.41 -5.71
CA MET A 63 -2.90 0.34 -5.46
C MET A 63 -2.04 0.59 -4.22
N PHE A 64 -1.85 1.84 -3.79
CA PHE A 64 -1.13 2.14 -2.56
C PHE A 64 -1.87 1.59 -1.33
N ASP A 65 -3.18 1.87 -1.22
CA ASP A 65 -4.01 1.33 -0.14
C ASP A 65 -4.12 -0.20 -0.25
N LEU A 66 -4.37 -0.75 -1.44
CA LEU A 66 -4.51 -2.20 -1.63
C LEU A 66 -3.24 -2.97 -1.24
N ALA A 67 -2.07 -2.49 -1.68
CA ALA A 67 -0.79 -3.08 -1.31
C ALA A 67 -0.52 -2.91 0.20
N GLY A 68 -0.88 -1.75 0.76
CA GLY A 68 -0.80 -1.46 2.17
C GLY A 68 -1.61 -2.46 3.01
N VAL A 69 -2.89 -2.69 2.70
CA VAL A 69 -3.73 -3.66 3.39
C VAL A 69 -3.13 -5.05 3.32
N ALA A 70 -2.81 -5.53 2.11
CA ALA A 70 -2.32 -6.88 1.90
C ALA A 70 -1.02 -7.14 2.70
N SER A 71 -0.08 -6.19 2.65
CA SER A 71 1.18 -6.30 3.38
C SER A 71 1.00 -6.21 4.89
N ASN A 72 0.18 -5.27 5.39
CA ASN A 72 0.02 -5.06 6.83
C ASN A 72 -0.86 -6.12 7.49
N ALA A 73 -1.78 -6.73 6.74
CA ALA A 73 -2.56 -7.88 7.19
C ALA A 73 -1.77 -9.21 7.09
N GLY A 74 -0.60 -9.22 6.43
CA GLY A 74 0.19 -10.43 6.21
C GLY A 74 -0.53 -11.44 5.32
N MET A 75 -1.29 -10.96 4.33
CA MET A 75 -2.02 -11.81 3.40
C MET A 75 -1.05 -12.71 2.61
N SER A 76 -1.44 -13.96 2.44
CA SER A 76 -0.85 -14.87 1.45
C SER A 76 -1.16 -14.41 0.01
N ASP A 77 -0.51 -15.05 -0.96
CA ASP A 77 -0.76 -14.79 -2.38
C ASP A 77 -2.23 -15.08 -2.74
N ASP A 78 -2.80 -16.17 -2.24
CA ASP A 78 -4.19 -16.57 -2.47
C ASP A 78 -5.19 -15.56 -1.87
N GLU A 79 -4.93 -15.09 -0.63
CA GLU A 79 -5.75 -14.09 0.04
C GLU A 79 -5.67 -12.73 -0.67
N SER A 80 -4.47 -12.31 -1.07
CA SER A 80 -4.24 -11.08 -1.82
C SER A 80 -4.94 -11.13 -3.18
N PHE A 81 -4.90 -12.26 -3.87
CA PHE A 81 -5.58 -12.48 -5.13
C PHE A 81 -7.11 -12.42 -4.97
N ALA A 82 -7.65 -13.08 -3.94
CA ALA A 82 -9.08 -13.02 -3.63
C ALA A 82 -9.52 -11.58 -3.27
N PHE A 83 -8.72 -10.86 -2.49
CA PHE A 83 -8.96 -9.47 -2.11
C PHE A 83 -8.98 -8.54 -3.33
N MET A 84 -7.99 -8.64 -4.22
CA MET A 84 -7.95 -7.86 -5.45
C MET A 84 -9.12 -8.20 -6.38
N THR A 85 -9.49 -9.47 -6.48
CA THR A 85 -10.65 -9.91 -7.27
C THR A 85 -11.95 -9.29 -6.74
N ALA A 86 -12.12 -9.26 -5.41
CA ALA A 86 -13.26 -8.62 -4.76
C ALA A 86 -13.28 -7.09 -4.98
N TYR A 87 -12.12 -6.43 -4.95
CA TYR A 87 -12.02 -4.99 -5.20
C TYR A 87 -12.33 -4.63 -6.66
N PHE A 88 -11.75 -5.34 -7.62
CA PHE A 88 -11.93 -5.03 -9.06
C PHE A 88 -13.20 -5.63 -9.66
N MET A 89 -13.89 -6.53 -8.93
CA MET A 89 -15.05 -7.28 -9.42
C MET A 89 -14.75 -8.10 -10.69
N LYS A 90 -13.48 -8.48 -10.86
CA LYS A 90 -12.94 -9.29 -11.96
C LYS A 90 -11.58 -9.84 -11.55
N GLU A 91 -11.09 -10.83 -12.28
CA GLU A 91 -9.74 -11.35 -12.12
C GLU A 91 -8.71 -10.22 -12.43
N PRO A 92 -7.77 -9.94 -11.51
CA PRO A 92 -6.81 -8.84 -11.62
C PRO A 92 -5.72 -9.04 -12.68
#